data_AF-E6WNM1-F1
#
_entry.id   AF-E6WNM1-F1
#
_cell.length_a   1.000
_cell.length_b   1.000
_cell.length_c   1.000
_cell.angle_alpha   90.00
_cell.angle_beta   90.00
_cell.angle_gamma   90.00
#
_symmetry.space_group_name_H-M   'P 1'
#
loop_
_entity.id
_entity.type
_entity.pdbx_description
1 polymer ?
#
loop_
_entity_poly.entity_id
_entity_poly.type
_entity_poly.pdbx_seq_one_letter_code
_entity_poly.pdbx_strand_id
1 'polypeptide(L)' 'MKNDTTAEDIYAVIGTVVARLLKPGQHLTLHDITAALHQMGESAPGQDVRDACRHAVRLLARQMH' A
#
# COMPACT_ATOMS: atom_id res chain seq x y z
N MET A 1 14.81 18.71 2.60
CA MET A 1 13.47 18.10 2.86
C MET A 1 13.09 17.22 1.67
N LYS A 2 13.70 16.03 1.51
CA LYS A 2 13.44 15.12 0.37
C LYS A 2 12.92 13.73 0.79
N ASN A 3 12.79 13.47 2.09
CA ASN A 3 12.37 12.17 2.61
C ASN A 3 10.88 12.11 2.97
N ASP A 4 10.24 13.24 3.27
CA ASP A 4 8.87 13.25 3.77
C ASP A 4 7.85 12.95 2.66
N THR A 5 8.08 13.48 1.44
CA THR A 5 7.20 13.24 0.28
C THR A 5 7.11 11.75 -0.08
N THR A 6 8.22 11.01 -0.01
CA THR A 6 8.21 9.57 -0.30
C THR A 6 7.46 8.77 0.77
N ALA A 7 7.56 9.17 2.03
CA ALA A 7 6.81 8.52 3.11
C ALA A 7 5.30 8.82 2.99
N GLU A 8 4.94 10.06 2.69
CA GLU A 8 3.56 10.47 2.43
C GLU A 8 2.93 9.66 1.29
N ASP A 9 3.64 9.49 0.17
CA ASP A 9 3.16 8.69 -0.96
C ASP A 9 2.94 7.22 -0.58
N ILE A 10 3.84 6.64 0.22
CA ILE A 10 3.71 5.26 0.73
C ILE A 10 2.46 5.12 1.61
N TYR A 11 2.25 6.05 2.55
CA TYR A 11 1.07 5.99 3.42
C TYR A 11 -0.23 6.29 2.65
N ALA A 12 -0.18 7.15 1.63
CA ALA A 12 -1.33 7.46 0.78
C ALA A 12 -1.80 6.23 -0.01
N VAL A 13 -0.89 5.44 -0.59
CA VAL A 13 -1.27 4.21 -1.30
C VAL A 13 -1.80 3.14 -0.36
N ILE A 14 -1.24 3.01 0.86
CA ILE A 14 -1.76 2.11 1.89
C ILE A 14 -3.18 2.53 2.29
N GLY A 15 -3.38 3.80 2.62
CA GLY A 15 -4.68 4.34 3.02
C GLY A 15 -5.74 4.15 1.93
N THR A 16 -5.35 4.36 0.66
CA THR A 16 -6.23 4.13 -0.49
C THR A 16 -6.67 2.67 -0.59
N VAL A 17 -5.76 1.72 -0.44
CA VAL A 17 -6.09 0.29 -0.47
C VAL A 17 -6.94 -0.11 0.73
N VAL A 18 -6.58 0.32 1.94
CA VAL A 18 -7.32 0.03 3.17
C VAL A 18 -8.76 0.55 3.06
N ALA A 19 -8.94 1.80 2.64
CA ALA A 19 -10.28 2.40 2.47
C ALA A 19 -11.15 1.64 1.46
N ARG A 20 -10.56 1.04 0.43
CA ARG A 20 -11.28 0.22 -0.58
C ARG A 20 -11.64 -1.17 -0.07
N LEU A 21 -10.81 -1.74 0.80
CA LEU A 21 -11.00 -3.11 1.31
C LEU A 21 -11.83 -3.17 2.59
N LEU A 22 -11.87 -2.08 3.37
CA LEU A 22 -12.67 -2.01 4.59
C LEU A 22 -14.16 -2.23 4.27
N LYS A 23 -14.72 -3.29 4.87
CA LYS A 23 -16.14 -3.61 4.82
C LYS A 23 -16.66 -3.79 6.24
N PRO A 24 -17.89 -3.32 6.53
CA PRO A 24 -18.50 -3.53 7.84
C PRO A 24 -18.53 -5.01 8.22
N GLY A 25 -18.08 -5.33 9.42
CA GLY A 25 -18.10 -6.70 9.96
C GLY A 25 -17.07 -7.66 9.37
N GLN A 26 -16.16 -7.21 8.50
CA GLN A 26 -15.08 -8.04 7.96
C GLN A 26 -13.72 -7.63 8.54
N HIS A 27 -12.89 -8.63 8.82
CA HIS A 27 -11.51 -8.40 9.19
C HIS A 27 -10.69 -8.14 7.93
N LEU A 28 -9.90 -7.07 7.97
CA LEU A 28 -8.93 -6.76 6.93
C LEU A 28 -7.56 -7.27 7.39
N THR A 29 -6.96 -8.17 6.63
CA THR A 29 -5.63 -8.71 6.96
C THR A 29 -4.51 -7.95 6.26
N LEU A 30 -3.31 -8.00 6.83
CA LEU A 30 -2.10 -7.47 6.16
C LEU A 30 -1.84 -8.17 4.83
N HIS A 31 -2.19 -9.45 4.71
CA HIS A 31 -2.09 -10.19 3.45
C HIS A 31 -3.01 -9.58 2.38
N ASP A 32 -4.26 -9.26 2.72
CA ASP A 32 -5.23 -8.65 1.78
C ASP A 32 -4.74 -7.27 1.30
N ILE A 33 -4.21 -6.46 2.22
CA ILE A 33 -3.66 -5.14 1.92
C ILE A 33 -2.45 -5.30 0.99
N THR A 34 -1.55 -6.24 1.28
CA THR A 34 -0.33 -6.48 0.48
C THR A 34 -0.67 -6.97 -0.93
N ALA A 35 -1.63 -7.89 -1.05
CA ALA A 35 -2.11 -8.39 -2.34
C ALA A 35 -2.74 -7.26 -3.18
N ALA A 36 -3.58 -6.42 -2.58
CA ALA A 36 -4.21 -5.31 -3.28
C ALA A 36 -3.21 -4.20 -3.66
N LEU A 37 -2.20 -3.91 -2.83
CA LEU A 37 -1.09 -3.02 -3.18
C LEU A 37 -0.28 -3.55 -4.37
N HIS A 38 -0.04 -4.86 -4.41
CA HIS A 38 0.63 -5.48 -5.55
C HIS A 38 -0.18 -5.30 -6.84
N GLN A 39 -1.48 -5.61 -6.82
CA GLN A 39 -2.38 -5.41 -7.97
C GLN A 39 -2.45 -3.95 -8.42
N MET A 40 -2.51 -3.02 -7.46
CA MET A 40 -2.52 -1.59 -7.73
C MET A 40 -1.22 -1.12 -8.36
N GLY A 41 -0.06 -1.63 -7.91
CA GLY A 41 1.23 -1.37 -8.52
C GLY A 41 1.29 -1.86 -9.97
N GLU A 42 0.91 -3.11 -10.24
CA GLU A 42 0.93 -3.67 -11.60
C GLU A 42 0.03 -2.90 -12.58
N SER A 43 -1.10 -2.39 -12.09
CA SER A 43 -2.06 -1.63 -12.91
C SER A 43 -1.79 -0.13 -12.96
N ALA A 44 -0.87 0.39 -12.15
CA ALA A 44 -0.62 1.82 -12.05
C ALA A 44 0.13 2.35 -13.28
N PRO A 45 -0.31 3.45 -13.91
CA PRO A 45 0.38 4.03 -15.07
C PRO A 45 1.65 4.82 -14.68
N GLY A 46 1.68 5.39 -13.47
CA GLY A 46 2.77 6.22 -12.97
C GLY A 46 3.86 5.42 -12.26
N GLN A 47 5.13 5.74 -12.52
CA GLN A 47 6.28 5.11 -11.85
C GLN A 47 6.29 5.39 -10.35
N ASP A 48 5.91 6.60 -9.93
CA ASP A 48 5.88 6.98 -8.51
C ASP A 48 4.90 6.13 -7.71
N VAL A 49 3.70 5.87 -8.25
CA VAL A 49 2.69 5.01 -7.62
C VAL A 49 3.17 3.56 -7.56
N ARG A 50 3.86 3.08 -8.60
CA ARG A 50 4.47 1.74 -8.62
C ARG A 50 5.53 1.59 -7.53
N ASP A 51 6.38 2.60 -7.39
CA ASP A 51 7.44 2.61 -6.37
C ASP A 51 6.86 2.73 -4.97
N ALA A 52 5.86 3.58 -4.75
CA ALA A 52 5.14 3.69 -3.49
C ALA A 52 4.47 2.35 -3.10
N CYS A 53 3.80 1.68 -4.04
CA CYS A 53 3.20 0.35 -3.80
C CYS A 53 4.25 -0.71 -3.43
N ARG A 54 5.38 -0.74 -4.14
CA ARG A 54 6.49 -1.67 -3.82
C ARG A 54 7.07 -1.40 -2.43
N HIS A 55 7.23 -0.14 -2.05
CA HIS A 55 7.71 0.22 -0.72
C HIS A 55 6.70 -0.13 0.37
N ALA A 56 5.41 0.13 0.13
CA ALA A 56 4.33 -0.24 1.03
C ALA A 56 4.29 -1.76 1.28
N VAL A 57 4.37 -2.58 0.23
CA VAL A 57 4.45 -4.05 0.34
C VAL A 57 5.64 -4.47 1.21
N ARG A 58 6.83 -3.92 0.97
CA ARG A 58 8.03 -4.21 1.78
C ARG A 58 7.88 -3.79 3.24
N LEU A 59 7.21 -2.67 3.49
CA LEU A 59 6.97 -2.17 4.85
C LEU A 59 6.04 -3.11 5.61
N LEU A 60 4.91 -3.48 5.01
CA LEU A 60 3.92 -4.36 5.66
C LEU A 60 4.46 -5.77 5.84
N ALA A 61 5.24 -6.30 4.90
CA ALA A 61 5.88 -7.61 5.04
C ALA A 61 6.80 -7.69 6.26
N ARG A 62 7.50 -6.61 6.61
CA ARG A 62 8.34 -6.54 7.83
C ARG A 62 7.54 -6.61 9.12
N GLN A 63 6.24 -6.30 9.09
CA GLN A 63 5.34 -6.40 10.25
C GLN A 63 4.72 -7.80 10.40
N MET A 64 4.93 -8.69 9.42
CA MET A 64 4.42 -10.07 9.45
C MET A 64 5.44 -11.07 10.06
N HIS A 65 6.37 -10.58 10.89
CA HIS A 65 7.39 -11.37 11.59
C HIS A 65 6.99 -11.67 13.04
#